data_AF-A0A962TKD2-F1
#
_entry.id   AF-A0A962TKD2-F1
#
_cell.length_a   1.000
_cell.length_b   1.000
_cell.length_c   1.000
_cell.angle_alpha   90.00
_cell.angle_beta   90.00
_cell.angle_gamma   90.00
#
_symmetry.space_group_name_H-M   'P 1'
#
loop_
_entity.id
_entity.type
_entity.pdbx_description
1 polymer ?
#
loop_
_entity_poly.entity_id
_entity_poly.type
_entity_poly.pdbx_seq_one_letter_code
_entity_poly.pdbx_strand_id
1 'polypeptide(L)'
;MNKHADLHDHNAPPACVLFDLDGTLLDTAPDLAAALYRLCRERGILEPPFSAIRPTVSHGSPGMLKACFGLTFEDPLYADCNQR
;
A
#
# COMPACT_ATOMS: atom_id res chain seq x y z
N MET A 1 47.21 20.14 -10.95
CA MET A 1 45.93 20.69 -10.43
C MET A 1 45.07 19.51 -10.01
N ASN A 2 45.12 19.07 -8.73
CA ASN A 2 44.49 17.82 -8.30
C ASN A 2 43.31 18.13 -7.36
N LYS A 3 42.11 17.74 -7.83
CA LYS A 3 40.94 17.23 -7.08
C LYS A 3 40.46 18.02 -5.85
N HIS A 4 39.42 18.84 -6.04
CA HIS A 4 38.38 18.99 -5.02
C HIS A 4 37.36 17.88 -5.23
N ALA A 5 37.54 16.78 -4.50
CA ALA A 5 36.51 15.78 -4.32
C ALA A 5 35.54 16.32 -3.27
N ASP A 6 34.26 16.49 -3.64
CA ASP A 6 33.17 16.67 -2.69
C ASP A 6 33.11 15.44 -1.79
N LEU A 7 33.60 15.58 -0.56
CA LEU A 7 33.29 14.66 0.53
C LEU A 7 31.92 15.07 1.06
N HIS A 8 30.86 14.41 0.59
CA HIS A 8 29.63 14.36 1.36
C HIS A 8 29.92 13.61 2.67
N ASP A 9 29.80 14.31 3.79
CA ASP A 9 29.85 13.70 5.12
C ASP A 9 28.63 12.78 5.29
N HIS A 10 28.84 11.47 5.14
CA HIS A 10 27.82 10.45 5.32
C HIS A 10 27.36 10.27 6.77
N ASN A 11 27.92 11.04 7.71
CA ASN A 11 27.59 11.01 9.14
C ASN A 11 26.78 12.23 9.62
N ALA A 12 26.40 13.14 8.71
CA ALA A 12 25.48 14.22 9.04
C ALA A 12 24.05 13.67 9.27
N PRO A 13 23.32 14.14 10.31
CA PRO A 13 21.97 13.66 10.58
C PRO A 13 21.03 14.04 9.43
N PRO A 14 20.01 13.20 9.13
CA PRO A 14 19.07 13.48 8.05
C PRO A 14 18.30 14.77 8.34
N ALA A 15 18.11 15.60 7.31
CA ALA A 15 17.38 16.86 7.43
C ALA A 15 15.88 16.67 7.74
N CYS A 16 15.30 15.54 7.31
CA CYS A 16 13.98 15.09 7.75
C CYS A 16 13.85 13.56 7.67
N VAL A 17 12.83 13.03 8.34
CA VAL A 17 12.42 11.63 8.22
C VAL A 17 10.94 11.61 7.84
N LEU A 18 10.61 10.91 6.75
CA LEU A 18 9.24 10.67 6.32
C LEU A 18 8.84 9.25 6.73
N PHE A 19 7.74 9.15 7.46
CA PHE A 19 7.12 7.87 7.80
C PHE A 19 5.88 7.68 6.96
N ASP A 20 5.71 6.47 6.47
CA ASP A 20 4.42 6.02 5.98
C ASP A 20 3.43 5.87 7.16
N LEU A 21 2.13 5.88 6.88
CA LEU A 21 1.10 5.68 7.90
C LEU A 21 0.83 4.19 8.09
N ASP A 22 0.46 3.52 7.01
CA ASP A 22 -0.14 2.18 7.00
C ASP A 22 0.89 1.09 7.25
N GLY A 23 0.75 0.38 8.37
CA GLY A 23 1.69 -0.67 8.77
C GLY A 23 3.06 -0.14 9.26
N THR A 24 3.24 1.18 9.34
CA THR A 24 4.43 1.82 9.91
C THR A 24 4.10 2.50 11.24
N LEU A 25 3.24 3.54 11.22
CA LEU A 25 2.84 4.25 12.43
C LEU A 25 1.60 3.62 13.07
N LEU A 26 0.68 3.11 12.25
CA LEU A 26 -0.57 2.50 12.69
C LEU A 26 -0.74 1.11 12.07
N ASP A 27 -1.26 0.16 12.84
CA ASP A 27 -1.73 -1.13 12.28
C ASP A 27 -3.14 -0.96 11.71
N THR A 28 -3.21 -0.40 10.51
CA THR A 28 -4.47 -0.17 9.78
C THR A 28 -4.96 -1.40 9.01
N ALA A 29 -4.22 -2.51 9.05
CA ALA A 29 -4.55 -3.70 8.28
C ALA A 29 -5.95 -4.28 8.58
N PRO A 30 -6.41 -4.38 9.85
CA PRO A 30 -7.73 -4.90 10.16
C PRO A 30 -8.86 -4.05 9.55
N ASP A 31 -8.76 -2.72 9.64
CA ASP A 31 -9.79 -1.80 9.16
C ASP A 31 -9.85 -1.77 7.63
N LEU A 32 -8.69 -1.71 6.97
CA LEU A 32 -8.61 -1.74 5.52
C LEU A 32 -9.08 -3.09 4.95
N ALA A 33 -8.75 -4.21 5.61
CA ALA A 33 -9.29 -5.51 5.23
C ALA A 33 -10.81 -5.57 5.40
N ALA A 34 -11.36 -5.00 6.47
CA ALA A 34 -12.81 -4.92 6.67
C ALA A 34 -13.51 -4.11 5.57
N ALA A 35 -12.89 -3.02 5.09
CA ALA A 35 -13.37 -2.26 3.93
C ALA A 35 -13.34 -3.10 2.64
N LEU A 36 -12.23 -3.78 2.36
CA LEU A 36 -12.10 -4.67 1.22
C LEU A 36 -13.13 -5.80 1.24
N TYR A 37 -13.39 -6.39 2.41
CA TYR A 37 -14.39 -7.44 2.59
C TYR A 37 -15.82 -6.93 2.36
N ARG A 38 -16.13 -5.67 2.71
CA ARG A 38 -17.41 -5.06 2.30
C ARG A 38 -17.56 -5.08 0.79
N LEU A 39 -16.54 -4.67 0.05
CA LEU A 39 -16.55 -4.70 -1.41
C LEU A 39 -16.67 -6.13 -1.97
N CYS A 40 -16.01 -7.11 -1.34
CA CYS A 40 -16.14 -8.53 -1.70
C CYS A 40 -17.59 -9.00 -1.64
N ARG A 41 -18.28 -8.69 -0.54
CA ARG A 41 -19.68 -9.07 -0.33
C ARG A 41 -20.62 -8.37 -1.30
N GLU A 42 -20.40 -7.09 -1.58
CA GLU A 42 -21.18 -6.34 -2.57
C GLU A 42 -21.07 -6.96 -3.99
N ARG A 43 -19.90 -7.54 -4.30
CA ARG A 43 -19.62 -8.19 -5.58
C ARG A 43 -19.95 -9.69 -5.60
N GLY A 44 -20.32 -10.27 -4.46
CA GLY A 44 -20.58 -11.71 -4.34
C GLY A 44 -19.35 -12.59 -4.53
N ILE A 45 -18.14 -12.08 -4.24
CA ILE A 45 -16.91 -12.87 -4.31
C ILE A 45 -16.49 -13.39 -2.93
N LEU A 46 -15.72 -14.49 -2.92
CA LEU A 46 -15.18 -15.05 -1.70
C LEU A 46 -14.08 -14.14 -1.12
N GLU A 47 -14.21 -13.81 0.16
CA GLU A 47 -13.21 -13.04 0.90
C GLU A 47 -11.90 -13.86 1.01
N PRO A 48 -10.75 -13.32 0.57
CA PRO A 48 -9.46 -14.00 0.76
C PRO A 48 -9.05 -13.99 2.24
N PRO A 49 -8.22 -14.95 2.67
CA PRO A 49 -7.76 -15.00 4.05
C PRO A 49 -7.00 -13.72 4.42
N PHE A 50 -7.18 -13.23 5.65
CA PHE A 50 -6.54 -12.00 6.12
C PHE A 50 -5.01 -12.02 5.97
N SER A 51 -4.38 -13.19 6.11
CA SER A 51 -2.95 -13.37 5.90
C SER A 51 -2.49 -13.05 4.46
N ALA A 52 -3.36 -13.18 3.46
CA ALA A 52 -3.08 -12.79 2.09
C ALA A 52 -3.24 -11.27 1.86
N ILE A 53 -4.12 -10.62 2.62
CA ILE A 53 -4.42 -9.18 2.49
C ILE A 53 -3.45 -8.31 3.30
N ARG A 54 -3.11 -8.71 4.52
CA ARG A 54 -2.22 -7.95 5.41
C ARG A 54 -0.92 -7.45 4.75
N PRO A 55 -0.17 -8.23 3.96
CA PRO A 55 1.05 -7.73 3.33
C PRO A 55 0.82 -6.70 2.22
N THR A 56 -0.42 -6.52 1.76
CA THR A 56 -0.76 -5.60 0.65
C THR A 56 -1.18 -4.22 1.13
N VAL A 57 -1.40 -4.05 2.44
CA VAL A 57 -1.92 -2.82 3.05
C VAL A 57 -1.00 -1.61 2.80
N SER A 58 0.31 -1.78 2.94
CA SER A 58 1.29 -0.71 2.65
C SER A 58 1.38 -0.33 1.17
N HIS A 59 0.73 -1.09 0.28
CA HIS A 59 0.62 -0.77 -1.15
C HIS A 59 -0.70 -0.04 -1.47
N GLY A 60 -1.51 0.23 -0.45
CA GLY A 60 -2.81 0.89 -0.55
C GLY A 60 -3.84 0.12 -1.37
N SER A 61 -4.90 0.83 -1.79
CA SER A 61 -6.00 0.29 -2.59
C SER A 61 -5.56 -0.46 -3.85
N PRO A 62 -4.57 0.01 -4.66
CA PRO A 62 -4.13 -0.75 -5.83
C PRO A 62 -3.60 -2.15 -5.49
N GLY A 63 -2.78 -2.26 -4.43
CA GLY A 63 -2.23 -3.54 -3.99
C GLY A 63 -3.32 -4.48 -3.46
N MET A 64 -4.25 -3.93 -2.69
CA MET A 64 -5.36 -4.69 -2.11
C MET A 64 -6.35 -5.18 -3.18
N LEU A 65 -6.72 -4.33 -4.13
CA LEU A 65 -7.61 -4.69 -5.24
C LEU A 65 -6.97 -5.73 -6.17
N LYS A 66 -5.67 -5.61 -6.44
CA LYS A 66 -4.93 -6.62 -7.19
C LYS A 66 -4.89 -7.96 -6.45
N ALA A 67 -4.63 -7.95 -5.14
CA ALA A 67 -4.56 -9.19 -4.36
C ALA A 67 -5.92 -9.90 -4.23
N CYS A 68 -7.01 -9.14 -4.18
CA CYS A 68 -8.35 -9.65 -3.93
C CYS A 68 -9.15 -9.97 -5.20
N PHE A 69 -9.02 -9.12 -6.22
CA PHE A 69 -9.81 -9.20 -7.46
C PHE A 69 -8.96 -9.45 -8.71
N GLY A 70 -7.63 -9.40 -8.60
CA GLY A 70 -6.73 -9.47 -9.75
C GLY A 70 -6.73 -8.20 -10.62
N LEU A 71 -7.32 -7.10 -10.14
CA LEU A 71 -7.50 -5.88 -10.93
C LEU A 71 -6.17 -5.14 -11.15
N THR A 72 -5.96 -4.68 -12.38
CA THR A 72 -4.95 -3.70 -12.78
C THR A 72 -5.62 -2.36 -13.09
N PHE A 73 -4.84 -1.31 -13.33
CA PHE A 73 -5.37 0.02 -13.62
C PHE A 73 -6.15 0.09 -14.94
N GLU A 74 -5.89 -0.86 -15.84
CA GLU A 74 -6.54 -0.99 -17.14
C GLU A 74 -7.89 -1.70 -17.05
N ASP A 75 -8.19 -2.38 -15.95
CA ASP A 75 -9.45 -3.08 -15.79
C ASP A 75 -10.61 -2.09 -15.66
N PRO A 76 -11.70 -2.25 -16.44
CA PRO A 76 -12.86 -1.36 -16.37
C PRO A 76 -13.51 -1.28 -14.98
N LEU A 77 -13.36 -2.34 -14.18
CA LEU A 77 -13.90 -2.42 -12.81
C LEU A 77 -13.01 -1.72 -11.77
N TYR A 78 -11.75 -1.41 -12.10
CA TYR A 78 -10.81 -0.83 -11.16
C TYR A 78 -11.30 0.50 -10.59
N ALA A 79 -11.75 1.41 -11.45
CA ALA A 79 -12.18 2.75 -11.03
C ALA A 79 -13.39 2.70 -10.06
N ASP A 80 -14.38 1.87 -10.33
CA ASP A 80 -15.55 1.70 -9.45
C ASP A 80 -15.15 1.06 -8.11
N CYS A 81 -14.33 0.01 -8.13
CA CYS A 81 -13.83 -0.62 -6.92
C CYS A 81 -12.91 0.29 -6.08
N ASN A 82 -12.16 1.19 -6.71
CA ASN A 82 -11.22 2.10 -6.04
C ASN A 82 -11.89 3.35 -5.42
N GLN A 83 -13.18 3.57 -5.68
CA GLN A 83 -13.97 4.68 -5.13
C GLN A 83 -14.97 4.26 -4.06
N ARG A 84 -15.01 2.96 -3.73
CA ARG A 84 -15.92 2.35 -2.75
C ARG A 84 -15.23 2.18 -1.40
#